data_AF-A0A0S6WTG7-F1
#
_entry.id   AF-A0A0S6WTG7-F1
#
_cell.length_a   1.000
_cell.length_b   1.000
_cell.length_c   1.000
_cell.angle_alpha   90.00
_cell.angle_beta   90.00
_cell.angle_gamma   90.00
#
_symmetry.space_group_name_H-M   'P 1'
#
loop_
_entity.id
_entity.type
_entity.pdbx_description
1 polymer ?
#
loop_
_entity_poly.entity_id
_entity_poly.type
_entity_poly.pdbx_seq_one_letter_code
_entity_poly.pdbx_strand_id
1 'polypeptide(L)'
;MRRRASAFLLPLLGALAAGTVSGTAQAAGPVIPEAFRGHWEEERRFCALPSDATLTLTATALRGWEATGAVTKVEEVGPRAIVITATFDGEGETWTSSDRYELSGDGGTLTTTNEKFTFQRFRCPKG
;
A
#
# COMPACT_ATOMS: atom_id res chain seq x y z
N MET A 1 -32.90 -37.87 72.80
CA MET A 1 -31.88 -38.79 72.23
C MET A 1 -31.05 -38.03 71.19
N ARG A 2 -29.74 -38.28 71.23
CA ARG A 2 -28.60 -37.83 70.38
C ARG A 2 -28.94 -37.66 68.89
N ARG A 3 -28.42 -36.67 68.14
CA ARG A 3 -27.15 -36.60 67.36
C ARG A 3 -27.32 -35.41 66.36
N ARG A 4 -26.35 -34.73 65.73
CA ARG A 4 -24.89 -34.58 65.74
C ARG A 4 -24.59 -33.33 64.87
N ALA A 5 -23.37 -32.83 65.00
CA ALA A 5 -22.80 -31.62 64.41
C ALA A 5 -22.53 -31.65 62.89
N SER A 6 -22.29 -30.44 62.37
CA SER A 6 -21.33 -30.05 61.30
C SER A 6 -21.51 -30.59 59.88
N ALA A 7 -21.56 -29.68 58.89
CA ALA A 7 -20.34 -29.20 58.22
C ALA A 7 -20.67 -28.13 57.17
N PHE A 8 -20.03 -26.96 57.32
CA PHE A 8 -19.87 -25.97 56.27
C PHE A 8 -19.03 -26.56 55.14
N LEU A 9 -19.47 -26.41 53.89
CA LEU A 9 -18.62 -26.51 52.69
C LEU A 9 -19.25 -25.63 51.61
N LEU A 10 -18.81 -24.38 51.53
CA LEU A 10 -18.96 -23.58 50.32
C LEU A 10 -17.91 -24.08 49.31
N PRO A 11 -18.28 -24.46 48.09
CA PRO A 11 -17.30 -24.64 47.04
C PRO A 11 -16.85 -23.26 46.57
N LEU A 12 -15.55 -22.98 46.65
CA LEU A 12 -14.94 -21.90 45.88
C LEU A 12 -15.07 -22.26 44.39
N LEU A 13 -16.03 -21.65 43.71
CA LEU A 13 -15.98 -21.56 42.25
C LEU A 13 -14.88 -20.55 41.88
N GLY A 14 -13.71 -21.07 41.50
CA GLY A 14 -12.71 -20.30 40.79
C GLY A 14 -13.27 -19.85 39.45
N ALA A 15 -13.54 -18.56 39.31
CA ALA A 15 -13.86 -17.96 38.02
C ALA A 15 -12.59 -17.99 37.14
N LEU A 16 -12.59 -18.82 36.10
CA LEU A 16 -11.64 -18.67 35.00
C LEU A 16 -12.00 -17.39 34.25
N ALA A 17 -11.23 -16.33 34.47
CA ALA A 17 -11.24 -15.17 33.60
C ALA A 17 -10.69 -15.59 32.23
N ALA A 18 -11.57 -15.79 31.26
CA ALA A 18 -11.19 -15.89 29.86
C ALA A 18 -10.67 -14.52 29.40
N GLY A 19 -9.35 -14.36 29.43
CA GLY A 19 -8.69 -13.20 28.83
C GLY A 19 -8.88 -13.24 27.31
N THR A 20 -9.79 -12.42 26.80
CA THR A 20 -9.87 -12.15 25.36
C THR A 20 -8.64 -11.35 24.96
N VAL A 21 -7.67 -11.99 24.32
CA VAL A 21 -6.61 -11.30 23.60
C VAL A 21 -7.24 -10.61 22.38
N SER A 22 -7.58 -9.33 22.52
CA SER A 22 -7.94 -8.49 21.38
C SER A 22 -6.68 -8.26 20.55
N GLY A 23 -6.40 -9.15 19.59
CA GLY A 23 -5.41 -8.91 18.57
C GLY A 23 -5.86 -7.72 17.72
N THR A 24 -5.18 -6.58 17.83
CA THR A 24 -5.35 -5.48 16.90
C THR A 24 -4.83 -5.95 15.54
N ALA A 25 -5.73 -6.33 14.63
CA ALA A 25 -5.38 -6.47 13.23
C ALA A 25 -4.89 -5.10 12.76
N GLN A 26 -3.58 -4.94 12.59
CA GLN A 26 -3.01 -3.77 11.97
C GLN A 26 -3.64 -3.69 10.58
N ALA A 27 -4.44 -2.64 10.33
CA ALA A 27 -4.99 -2.40 9.01
C ALA A 27 -3.81 -2.41 8.03
N ALA A 28 -3.85 -3.32 7.05
CA ALA A 28 -2.87 -3.34 5.99
C ALA A 28 -2.89 -1.96 5.33
N GLY A 29 -1.72 -1.32 5.20
CA GLY A 29 -1.61 -0.03 4.55
C GLY A 29 -2.11 -0.06 3.11
N PRO A 30 -2.30 1.10 2.46
CA PRO A 30 -2.67 1.15 1.06
C PRO A 30 -1.59 0.46 0.21
N VAL A 31 -2.03 -0.38 -0.73
CA VAL A 31 -1.13 -1.16 -1.58
C VAL A 31 -1.47 -0.92 -3.04
N ILE A 32 -0.48 -0.53 -3.85
CA ILE A 32 -0.60 -0.41 -5.30
C ILE A 32 -0.85 -1.83 -5.89
N PRO A 33 -1.85 -2.05 -6.76
CA PRO A 33 -2.10 -3.37 -7.34
C PRO A 33 -0.93 -3.88 -8.17
N GLU A 34 -0.71 -5.20 -8.18
CA GLU A 34 0.46 -5.82 -8.82
C GLU A 34 0.59 -5.44 -10.31
N ALA A 35 -0.53 -5.29 -11.02
CA ALA A 35 -0.55 -4.90 -12.42
C ALA A 35 0.15 -3.55 -12.69
N PHE A 36 0.16 -2.62 -11.74
CA PHE A 36 0.82 -1.31 -11.90
C PHE A 36 2.28 -1.31 -11.46
N ARG A 37 2.68 -2.29 -10.64
CA ARG A 37 4.03 -2.36 -10.09
C ARG A 37 5.05 -2.64 -11.19
N GLY A 38 6.28 -2.22 -10.93
CA GLY A 38 7.43 -2.42 -11.81
C GLY A 38 8.11 -1.12 -12.18
N HIS A 39 9.02 -1.24 -13.14
CA HIS A 39 9.84 -0.15 -13.65
C HIS A 39 9.28 0.36 -14.98
N TRP A 40 9.21 1.67 -15.09
CA TRP A 40 8.56 2.40 -16.16
C TRP A 40 9.48 3.53 -16.65
N GLU A 41 9.65 3.63 -17.95
CA GLU A 41 10.54 4.60 -18.59
C GLU A 41 9.85 5.34 -19.73
N GLU A 42 10.29 6.54 -20.06
CA GLU A 42 9.70 7.32 -21.16
C GLU A 42 9.85 6.65 -22.54
N GLU A 43 10.88 5.81 -22.70
CA GLU A 43 11.08 4.95 -23.86
C GLU A 43 11.73 3.64 -23.42
N ARG A 44 11.42 2.53 -24.13
CA ARG A 44 11.98 1.21 -23.78
C ARG A 44 13.51 1.15 -23.82
N ARG A 45 14.17 2.01 -24.61
CA ARG A 45 15.64 2.08 -24.67
C ARG A 45 16.27 2.48 -23.34
N PHE A 46 15.54 3.22 -22.49
CA PHE A 46 16.01 3.67 -21.19
C PHE A 46 15.88 2.62 -20.08
N CYS A 47 15.30 1.45 -20.36
CA CYS A 47 15.25 0.36 -19.39
C CYS A 47 16.63 -0.20 -19.01
N ALA A 48 17.66 0.03 -19.85
CA ALA A 48 19.04 -0.35 -19.55
C ALA A 48 19.85 0.78 -18.87
N LEU A 49 19.43 2.03 -19.07
CA LEU A 49 20.03 3.23 -18.49
C LEU A 49 18.89 4.23 -18.22
N PRO A 50 18.43 4.33 -16.96
CA PRO A 50 17.25 5.13 -16.61
C PRO A 50 17.38 6.58 -17.08
N SER A 51 16.26 7.17 -17.50
CA SER A 51 16.21 8.60 -17.80
C SER A 51 15.69 9.39 -16.59
N ASP A 52 15.70 10.72 -16.69
CA ASP A 52 15.13 11.60 -15.65
C ASP A 52 13.62 11.34 -15.44
N ALA A 53 12.96 10.78 -16.45
CA ALA A 53 11.55 10.41 -16.38
C ALA A 53 11.29 9.06 -15.68
N THR A 54 12.31 8.38 -15.16
CA THR A 54 12.18 7.07 -14.54
C THR A 54 11.10 7.01 -13.46
N LEU A 55 10.39 5.89 -13.39
CA LEU A 55 9.43 5.62 -12.32
C LEU A 55 9.44 4.15 -11.95
N THR A 56 9.65 3.86 -10.67
CA THR A 56 9.42 2.53 -10.10
C THR A 56 8.24 2.56 -9.14
N LEU A 57 7.20 1.79 -9.47
CA LEU A 57 6.04 1.57 -8.61
C LEU A 57 6.24 0.28 -7.81
N THR A 58 6.40 0.41 -6.50
CA THR A 58 6.43 -0.72 -5.57
C THR A 58 5.05 -0.92 -4.95
N ALA A 59 4.91 -1.80 -3.95
CA ALA A 59 3.63 -1.94 -3.24
C ALA A 59 3.21 -0.66 -2.51
N THR A 60 4.18 0.10 -1.96
CA THR A 60 3.91 1.18 -1.00
C THR A 60 4.67 2.48 -1.31
N ALA A 61 5.38 2.56 -2.44
CA ALA A 61 6.15 3.73 -2.82
C ALA A 61 6.24 3.93 -4.33
N LEU A 62 6.35 5.20 -4.72
CA LEU A 62 6.73 5.67 -6.04
C LEU A 62 8.16 6.21 -5.96
N ARG A 63 9.06 5.72 -6.82
CA ARG A 63 10.46 6.18 -6.85
C ARG A 63 10.75 6.77 -8.21
N GLY A 64 10.91 8.08 -8.27
CA GLY A 64 11.40 8.79 -9.45
C GLY A 64 12.89 9.09 -9.35
N TRP A 65 13.40 9.88 -10.29
CA TRP A 65 14.79 10.36 -10.28
C TRP A 65 15.06 11.30 -9.09
N GLU A 66 14.20 12.30 -8.91
CA GLU A 66 14.44 13.42 -7.98
C GLU A 66 13.73 13.25 -6.62
N ALA A 67 12.74 12.37 -6.57
CA ALA A 67 11.86 12.24 -5.42
C ALA A 67 11.36 10.82 -5.18
N THR A 68 11.08 10.52 -3.91
CA THR A 68 10.38 9.29 -3.51
C THR A 68 9.07 9.65 -2.80
N GLY A 69 7.97 9.06 -3.27
CA GLY A 69 6.64 9.20 -2.69
C GLY A 69 6.25 7.98 -1.86
N ALA A 70 5.94 8.17 -0.58
CA ALA A 70 5.31 7.15 0.26
C ALA A 70 3.79 7.13 0.00
N VAL A 71 3.24 5.97 -0.35
CA VAL A 71 1.81 5.83 -0.69
C VAL A 71 0.95 5.96 0.57
N THR A 72 -0.01 6.88 0.54
CA THR A 72 -0.95 7.13 1.63
C THR A 72 -2.40 6.76 1.27
N LYS A 73 -2.71 6.63 -0.03
CA LYS A 73 -4.02 6.15 -0.51
C LYS A 73 -3.90 5.51 -1.89
N VAL A 74 -4.71 4.49 -2.14
CA VAL A 74 -4.93 3.92 -3.48
C VAL A 74 -6.43 3.74 -3.69
N GLU A 75 -6.94 4.24 -4.81
CA GLU A 75 -8.34 4.11 -5.20
C GLU A 75 -8.43 3.44 -6.57
N GLU A 76 -9.14 2.31 -6.67
CA GLU A 76 -9.48 1.70 -7.95
C GLU A 76 -10.66 2.46 -8.58
N VAL A 77 -10.40 3.15 -9.69
CA VAL A 77 -11.37 4.04 -10.37
C VAL A 77 -11.75 3.52 -11.75
N GLY A 78 -11.38 2.27 -12.05
CA GLY A 78 -11.71 1.57 -13.29
C GLY A 78 -10.91 0.28 -13.43
N PRO A 79 -11.24 -0.57 -14.42
CA PRO A 79 -10.64 -1.91 -14.57
C PRO A 79 -9.12 -1.88 -14.83
N ARG A 80 -8.58 -0.74 -15.26
CA ARG A 80 -7.15 -0.52 -15.53
C ARG A 80 -6.67 0.84 -15.02
N ALA A 81 -7.40 1.43 -14.08
CA ALA A 81 -7.09 2.77 -13.62
C ALA A 81 -7.17 2.88 -12.10
N ILE A 82 -6.14 3.50 -11.53
CA ILE A 82 -6.06 3.82 -10.11
C ILE A 82 -5.75 5.31 -9.91
N VAL A 83 -6.13 5.84 -8.77
CA VAL A 83 -5.59 7.10 -8.25
C VAL A 83 -4.67 6.75 -7.08
N ILE A 84 -3.45 7.27 -7.10
CA ILE A 84 -2.50 7.10 -6.00
C ILE A 84 -2.28 8.46 -5.35
N THR A 85 -2.53 8.54 -4.04
CA THR A 85 -2.08 9.66 -3.22
C THR A 85 -0.79 9.27 -2.51
N ALA A 86 0.22 10.12 -2.58
CA ALA A 86 1.51 9.90 -1.94
C ALA A 86 2.11 11.19 -1.39
N THR A 87 2.86 11.06 -0.29
CA THR A 87 3.68 12.14 0.27
C THR A 87 5.11 11.94 -0.24
N PHE A 88 5.56 12.90 -1.04
CA PHE A 88 6.88 12.93 -1.68
C PHE A 88 7.88 13.70 -0.84
N ASP A 89 9.13 13.24 -0.90
CA ASP A 89 10.32 13.91 -0.40
C ASP A 89 11.37 13.92 -1.51
N GLY A 90 11.91 15.09 -1.83
CA GLY A 90 12.86 15.31 -2.90
C GLY A 90 13.36 16.75 -2.95
N GLU A 91 14.63 16.95 -3.33
CA GLU A 91 15.26 18.29 -3.48
C GLU A 91 15.15 19.24 -2.26
N GLY A 92 14.91 18.69 -1.07
CA GLY A 92 14.74 19.47 0.16
C GLY A 92 13.30 19.94 0.42
N GLU A 93 12.34 19.49 -0.38
CA GLU A 93 10.92 19.76 -0.20
C GLU A 93 10.12 18.48 0.09
N THR A 94 9.03 18.65 0.84
CA THR A 94 8.02 17.61 1.06
C THR A 94 6.67 18.12 0.57
N TRP A 95 6.00 17.33 -0.27
CA TRP A 95 4.67 17.67 -0.79
C TRP A 95 3.79 16.44 -0.89
N THR A 96 2.49 16.64 -1.09
CA THR A 96 1.54 15.54 -1.35
C THR A 96 0.96 15.71 -2.75
N SER A 97 0.92 14.62 -3.52
CA SER A 97 0.28 14.57 -4.83
C SER A 97 -0.77 13.47 -4.87
N SER A 98 -1.78 13.65 -5.74
CA SER A 98 -2.80 12.64 -6.03
C SER A 98 -2.99 12.54 -7.53
N ASP A 99 -2.39 11.54 -8.14
CA ASP A 99 -2.31 11.41 -9.60
C ASP A 99 -3.05 10.16 -10.09
N ARG A 100 -3.67 10.25 -11.28
CA ARG A 100 -4.31 9.10 -11.94
C ARG A 100 -3.27 8.31 -12.73
N TYR A 101 -3.32 6.99 -12.62
CA TYR A 101 -2.50 6.05 -13.35
C TYR A 101 -3.38 5.08 -14.12
N GLU A 102 -3.18 4.97 -15.43
CA GLU A 102 -3.97 4.12 -16.31
C GLU A 102 -3.09 3.23 -17.19
N LEU A 103 -3.38 1.93 -17.18
CA LEU A 103 -2.70 0.94 -18.01
C LEU A 103 -3.35 0.82 -19.39
N SER A 104 -2.53 0.67 -20.42
CA SER A 104 -2.96 0.19 -21.72
C SER A 104 -3.59 -1.21 -21.63
N GLY A 105 -4.29 -1.64 -22.69
CA GLY A 105 -4.97 -2.94 -22.71
C GLY A 105 -4.04 -4.14 -22.50
N ASP A 106 -2.79 -4.04 -22.95
CA ASP A 106 -1.73 -5.03 -22.79
C ASP A 106 -0.88 -4.81 -21.52
N GLY A 107 -1.14 -3.74 -20.76
CA GLY A 107 -0.36 -3.35 -19.58
C GLY A 107 1.07 -2.90 -19.89
N GLY A 108 1.41 -2.69 -21.16
CA GLY A 108 2.74 -2.30 -21.64
C GLY A 108 3.05 -0.81 -21.53
N THR A 109 2.02 0.01 -21.32
CA THR A 109 2.12 1.47 -21.16
C THR A 109 1.35 1.91 -19.91
N LEU A 110 1.93 2.86 -19.19
CA LEU A 110 1.34 3.53 -18.03
C LEU A 110 1.17 5.01 -18.37
N THR A 111 -0.07 5.51 -18.36
CA THR A 111 -0.37 6.93 -18.51
C THR A 111 -0.59 7.53 -17.12
N THR A 112 0.20 8.54 -16.76
CA THR A 112 -0.01 9.35 -15.56
C THR A 112 -0.68 10.66 -15.97
N THR A 113 -1.77 11.02 -15.30
CA THR A 113 -2.50 12.27 -15.54
C THR A 113 -2.74 13.00 -14.22
N ASN A 114 -2.45 14.29 -14.22
CA ASN A 114 -2.85 15.23 -13.18
C ASN A 114 -3.25 16.58 -13.78
N GLU A 115 -3.44 17.59 -12.93
CA GLU A 115 -3.90 18.91 -13.37
C GLU A 115 -2.92 19.62 -14.33
N LYS A 116 -1.64 19.28 -14.29
CA LYS A 116 -0.58 19.96 -15.04
C LYS A 116 -0.15 19.20 -16.29
N PHE A 117 -0.16 17.88 -16.25
CA PHE A 117 0.35 17.08 -17.36
C PHE A 117 -0.39 15.76 -17.54
N THR A 118 -0.24 15.22 -18.75
CA THR A 118 -0.43 13.80 -19.05
C THR A 118 0.87 13.28 -19.65
N PHE A 119 1.38 12.19 -19.10
CA PHE A 119 2.67 11.63 -19.48
C PHE A 119 2.59 10.11 -19.60
N GLN A 120 3.21 9.55 -20.63
CA GLN A 120 3.22 8.11 -20.88
C GLN A 120 4.60 7.53 -20.60
N ARG A 121 4.61 6.35 -19.96
CA ARG A 121 5.80 5.53 -19.76
C ARG A 121 5.54 4.12 -20.27
N PHE A 122 6.61 3.42 -20.63
CA PHE A 122 6.61 2.06 -21.11
C PHE A 122 7.16 1.13 -20.04
N ARG A 123 6.53 -0.04 -19.92
CA ARG A 123 6.98 -1.06 -18.98
C ARG A 123 8.34 -1.58 -19.41
N CYS A 124 9.27 -1.62 -18.45
CA CYS A 124 10.54 -2.29 -18.62
C CYS A 124 10.43 -3.81 -18.33
N PRO A 125 11.23 -4.64 -19.02
CA PRO A 125 11.32 -6.06 -18.72
C PRO A 125 11.71 -6.29 -17.25
N LYS A 126 11.21 -7.37 -16.64
CA LYS A 126 11.74 -7.84 -15.36
C LYS A 126 13.17 -8.36 -15.62
N GLY A 127 14.12 -7.94 -14.80
CA GLY A 127 15.50 -8.44 -14.82
C GLY A 127 15.59 -9.91 -14.43
#